data_AF-A0A6V7WX06-F1
#
_entry.id   AF-A0A6V7WX06-F1
#
_cell.length_a   1.000
_cell.length_b   1.000
_cell.length_c   1.000
_cell.angle_alpha   90.00
_cell.angle_beta   90.00
_cell.angle_gamma   90.00
#
_symmetry.space_group_name_H-M   'P 1'
#
loop_
_entity.id
_entity.type
_entity.pdbx_description
1 polymer ?
#
loop_
_entity_poly.entity_id
_entity_poly.type
_entity_poly.pdbx_seq_one_letter_code
_entity_poly.pdbx_strand_id
1 'polypeptide(L)'
;MKFSRLTNIKLSSKIFQNAKYVKLESGIFGFTLNDQLKEKWQAALEKSIPLYLNHLITERPILVRIVTIEGGRYILYLPNFPEDIEDMITLRCWLERIFNCAFERDYIGYSFNPEMIDILFDDDKTIPHQFLTQ
;
A
#
# COMPACT_ATOMS: atom_id res chain seq x y z
N MET A 1 -6.09 15.65 8.31
CA MET A 1 -5.58 14.28 8.53
C MET A 1 -4.46 14.37 9.57
N LYS A 2 -4.58 13.69 10.73
CA LYS A 2 -3.53 13.66 11.76
C LYS A 2 -2.75 12.35 11.63
N PHE A 3 -1.45 12.44 11.38
CA PHE A 3 -0.55 11.28 11.38
C PHE A 3 -0.09 11.04 12.84
N SER A 4 -0.53 9.94 13.45
CA SER A 4 -0.08 9.53 14.79
C SER A 4 1.30 8.89 14.70
N ARG A 5 2.30 9.52 15.33
CA ARG A 5 3.66 9.00 15.61
C ARG A 5 4.52 8.67 14.39
N LEU A 6 5.44 9.59 14.09
CA LEU A 6 6.55 9.42 13.16
C LEU A 6 7.77 8.90 13.93
N THR A 7 8.36 7.78 13.52
CA THR A 7 9.67 7.33 14.00
C THR A 7 10.74 7.62 12.95
N ASN A 8 11.90 8.12 13.36
CA ASN A 8 13.01 8.39 12.47
C ASN A 8 13.94 7.17 12.44
N ILE A 9 13.91 6.38 11.36
CA ILE A 9 14.90 5.33 11.10
C ILE A 9 15.86 5.85 10.02
N LYS A 10 17.16 5.59 10.16
CA LYS A 10 18.20 6.18 9.30
C LYS A 10 18.53 5.21 8.16
N LEU A 11 18.01 5.46 6.95
CA LEU A 11 18.37 4.69 5.75
C LEU A 11 19.61 5.26 5.04
N SER A 12 20.43 4.39 4.47
CA SER A 12 21.76 4.70 3.91
C SER A 12 21.76 5.28 2.49
N SER A 13 20.61 5.31 1.81
CA SER A 13 20.50 5.86 0.45
C SER A 13 20.16 7.36 0.47
N LYS A 14 20.82 8.14 -0.40
CA LYS A 14 20.54 9.58 -0.58
C LYS A 14 19.07 9.88 -0.93
N ILE A 15 18.36 8.91 -1.52
CA ILE A 15 16.96 9.05 -1.95
C ILE A 15 16.01 9.12 -0.73
N PHE A 16 16.37 8.48 0.38
CA PHE A 16 15.56 8.42 1.61
C PHE A 16 15.94 9.48 2.65
N GLN A 17 16.91 10.36 2.35
CA GLN A 17 17.31 11.43 3.26
C GLN A 17 16.13 12.38 3.50
N ASN A 18 15.87 12.67 4.77
CA ASN A 18 14.78 13.54 5.26
C ASN A 18 13.35 12.99 5.07
N ALA A 19 13.21 11.72 4.67
CA ALA A 19 11.89 11.09 4.58
C ALA A 19 11.38 10.67 5.97
N LYS A 20 10.07 10.81 6.18
CA LYS A 20 9.39 10.43 7.43
C LYS A 20 8.71 9.07 7.28
N TYR A 21 8.75 8.25 8.33
CA TYR A 21 8.07 6.96 8.30
C TYR A 21 6.60 7.13 8.61
N VAL A 22 5.77 6.44 7.84
CA VAL A 22 4.35 6.34 8.14
C VAL A 22 4.08 4.98 8.72
N LYS A 23 3.58 4.96 9.95
CA LYS A 23 3.02 3.74 10.52
C LYS A 23 1.69 3.46 9.83
N LEU A 24 1.52 2.23 9.35
CA LEU A 24 0.25 1.75 8.87
C LEU A 24 -0.71 1.62 10.05
N GLU A 25 -1.85 2.32 10.01
CA GLU A 25 -2.91 2.17 11.01
C GLU A 25 -4.22 1.91 10.27
N SER A 26 -4.84 0.76 10.54
CA SER A 26 -6.09 0.27 9.93
C SER A 26 -7.31 1.14 10.30
N GLY A 27 -7.32 1.73 11.49
CA GLY A 27 -8.47 2.43 12.08
C GLY A 27 -8.81 3.81 11.53
N ILE A 28 -8.14 4.27 10.46
CA ILE A 28 -8.35 5.62 9.90
C ILE A 28 -9.26 5.58 8.66
N PHE A 29 -9.58 4.39 8.14
CA PHE A 29 -10.25 4.24 6.86
C PHE A 29 -11.66 3.68 7.03
N GLY A 30 -12.66 4.43 6.57
CA GLY A 30 -14.08 4.05 6.66
C GLY A 30 -14.50 2.94 5.68
N PHE A 31 -13.55 2.10 5.24
CA PHE A 31 -13.85 0.98 4.36
C PHE A 31 -14.60 -0.11 5.14
N THR A 32 -15.74 -0.53 4.60
CA THR A 32 -16.55 -1.62 5.17
C THR A 32 -16.43 -2.84 4.28
N LEU A 33 -15.84 -3.90 4.81
CA LEU A 33 -15.69 -5.17 4.11
C LEU A 33 -17.02 -5.93 4.09
N ASN A 34 -17.53 -6.24 2.89
CA ASN A 34 -18.71 -7.08 2.73
C ASN A 34 -18.36 -8.59 2.79
N ASP A 35 -19.36 -9.44 3.03
CA ASP A 35 -19.13 -10.88 3.22
C ASP A 35 -18.51 -11.57 2.01
N GLN A 36 -18.96 -11.23 0.80
CA GLN A 36 -18.44 -11.82 -0.44
C GLN A 36 -16.95 -11.49 -0.65
N LEU A 37 -16.56 -10.25 -0.39
CA LEU A 37 -15.17 -9.82 -0.52
C LEU A 37 -14.31 -10.38 0.60
N LYS A 38 -14.87 -10.52 1.81
CA LYS A 38 -14.20 -11.17 2.94
C LYS A 38 -13.82 -12.61 2.62
N GLU A 39 -14.73 -13.39 2.03
CA GLU A 39 -14.44 -14.77 1.63
C GLU A 39 -13.31 -14.84 0.58
N LYS A 40 -13.32 -13.94 -0.41
CA LYS A 40 -12.25 -13.85 -1.41
C LYS A 40 -10.90 -13.52 -0.77
N TRP A 41 -10.89 -12.57 0.17
CA TRP A 41 -9.68 -12.17 0.89
C TRP A 41 -9.15 -13.29 1.77
N GLN A 42 -10.02 -14.04 2.45
CA GLN A 42 -9.62 -15.23 3.22
C GLN A 42 -8.97 -16.29 2.32
N ALA A 43 -9.57 -16.59 1.17
CA ALA A 43 -8.98 -17.53 0.22
C ALA A 43 -7.62 -17.07 -0.33
N ALA A 44 -7.41 -15.75 -0.46
CA ALA A 44 -6.13 -15.18 -0.88
C ALA A 44 -5.04 -15.31 0.20
N LEU A 45 -5.41 -15.08 1.47
CA LEU A 45 -4.54 -15.25 2.64
C LEU A 45 -4.09 -16.71 2.78
N GLU A 46 -5.01 -17.66 2.64
CA GLU A 46 -4.71 -19.10 2.67
C GLU A 46 -3.70 -19.52 1.59
N LYS A 47 -3.77 -18.87 0.42
CA LYS A 47 -2.83 -19.08 -0.69
C LYS A 47 -1.53 -18.29 -0.53
N SER A 48 -1.43 -17.42 0.47
CA SER A 48 -0.30 -16.51 0.69
C SER A 48 0.08 -15.71 -0.56
N ILE A 49 -0.93 -15.16 -1.24
CA ILE A 49 -0.70 -14.37 -2.46
C ILE A 49 0.13 -13.12 -2.08
N PRO A 50 1.27 -12.85 -2.75
CA PRO A 50 2.09 -11.69 -2.43
C PRO A 50 1.54 -10.41 -3.06
N LEU A 51 1.79 -9.27 -2.40
CA LEU A 51 1.51 -7.93 -2.91
C LEU A 51 2.43 -7.55 -4.08
N TYR A 52 3.69 -8.02 -4.08
CA TYR A 52 4.65 -7.73 -5.14
C TYR A 52 4.99 -9.00 -5.94
N LEU A 53 5.22 -8.86 -7.25
CA LEU A 53 5.59 -10.00 -8.12
C LEU A 53 6.93 -10.66 -7.71
N ASN A 54 7.84 -9.89 -7.13
CA ASN A 54 9.13 -10.40 -6.68
C ASN A 54 9.07 -10.82 -5.20
N HIS A 55 8.66 -12.07 -4.99
CA HIS A 55 8.39 -12.73 -3.71
C HIS A 55 9.64 -13.01 -2.84
N LEU A 56 10.87 -12.78 -3.35
CA LEU A 56 12.11 -13.04 -2.62
C LEU A 56 12.39 -12.04 -1.48
N ILE A 57 11.52 -11.04 -1.27
CA ILE A 57 11.67 -10.02 -0.23
C ILE A 57 10.36 -9.91 0.54
N THR A 58 10.43 -10.08 1.87
CA THR A 58 9.28 -10.16 2.78
C THR A 58 8.63 -8.80 3.05
N GLU A 59 9.39 -7.71 3.00
CA GLU A 59 8.90 -6.34 3.19
C GLU A 59 9.63 -5.37 2.26
N ARG A 60 8.89 -4.46 1.59
CA ARG A 60 9.50 -3.45 0.72
C ARG A 60 9.04 -2.03 1.10
N PRO A 61 9.98 -1.09 1.30
CA PRO A 61 9.63 0.32 1.41
C PRO A 61 9.19 0.85 0.05
N ILE A 62 8.00 1.44 0.00
CA ILE A 62 7.56 2.34 -1.05
C ILE A 62 7.86 3.77 -0.58
N LEU A 63 8.64 4.50 -1.36
CA LEU A 63 8.76 5.95 -1.16
C LEU A 63 7.54 6.62 -1.78
N VAL A 64 6.83 7.42 -1.01
CA VAL A 64 5.71 8.22 -1.49
C VAL A 64 5.92 9.68 -1.09
N ARG A 65 5.82 10.61 -2.04
CA ARG A 65 5.77 12.04 -1.71
C ARG A 65 4.30 12.44 -1.60
N ILE A 66 3.82 12.78 -0.41
CA ILE A 66 2.41 13.17 -0.25
C ILE A 66 2.27 14.60 -0.76
N VAL A 67 1.28 14.83 -1.64
CA VAL A 67 0.88 16.17 -2.06
C VAL A 67 -0.02 16.76 -0.97
N THR A 68 0.55 17.02 0.20
CA THR A 68 -0.08 17.92 1.17
C THR A 68 0.50 19.31 1.04
N ILE A 69 -0.22 20.30 1.56
CA ILE A 69 0.18 21.72 1.63
C ILE A 69 1.56 21.88 2.29
N GLU A 70 2.01 20.91 3.10
CA GLU A 70 3.29 20.91 3.80
C GLU A 70 4.46 20.24 3.05
N GLY A 71 4.22 19.61 1.89
CA GLY A 71 5.26 19.06 1.02
C GLY A 71 6.29 18.16 1.73
N GLY A 72 5.96 16.88 1.97
CA GLY A 72 6.86 15.93 2.64
C GLY A 72 7.13 14.66 1.83
N ARG A 73 8.34 14.10 1.98
CA ARG A 73 8.67 12.74 1.52
C ARG A 73 8.40 11.76 2.65
N TYR A 74 7.73 10.66 2.34
CA TYR A 74 7.35 9.65 3.32
C TYR A 74 7.72 8.27 2.82
N ILE A 75 8.13 7.40 3.74
CA ILE A 75 8.39 6.00 3.45
C ILE A 75 7.24 5.19 4.03
N LEU A 76 6.59 4.43 3.15
CA LEU A 76 5.53 3.51 3.46
C LEU A 76 6.09 2.09 3.37
N TYR A 77 5.95 1.30 4.43
CA TYR A 77 6.27 -0.12 4.39
C TYR A 77 4.96 -0.86 4.24
N LEU A 78 4.76 -1.54 3.11
CA LEU A 78 3.62 -2.43 2.93
C LEU A 78 4.10 -3.88 3.09
N PRO A 79 3.40 -4.71 3.88
CA PRO A 79 3.72 -6.12 3.99
C PRO A 79 3.60 -6.77 2.60
N ASN A 80 4.57 -7.62 2.23
CA ASN A 80 4.47 -8.36 0.98
C ASN A 80 3.45 -9.50 1.11
N PHE A 81 3.38 -10.14 2.27
CA PHE A 81 2.42 -11.19 2.57
C PHE A 81 1.53 -10.68 3.70
N PRO A 82 0.28 -10.27 3.41
CA PRO A 82 -0.67 -9.94 4.46
C PRO A 82 -0.96 -11.20 5.28
N GLU A 83 -1.02 -11.06 6.61
CA GLU A 83 -1.24 -12.19 7.52
C GLU A 83 -2.72 -12.37 7.89
N ASP A 84 -3.48 -11.29 7.86
CA ASP A 84 -4.89 -11.28 8.22
C ASP A 84 -5.73 -10.27 7.43
N ILE A 85 -7.01 -10.18 7.78
CA ILE A 85 -7.95 -9.26 7.13
C ILE A 85 -7.63 -7.80 7.45
N GLU A 86 -7.07 -7.49 8.62
CA GLU A 86 -6.70 -6.13 8.99
C GLU A 86 -5.54 -5.61 8.12
N ASP A 87 -4.58 -6.48 7.83
CA ASP A 87 -3.53 -6.22 6.84
C ASP A 87 -4.12 -5.98 5.45
N MET A 88 -5.07 -6.80 5.02
CA MET A 88 -5.73 -6.63 3.71
C MET A 88 -6.48 -5.29 3.62
N ILE A 89 -7.21 -4.90 4.67
CA ILE A 89 -7.87 -3.59 4.76
C ILE A 89 -6.83 -2.47 4.64
N THR A 90 -5.74 -2.59 5.40
CA THR A 90 -4.66 -1.63 5.42
C THR A 90 -4.03 -1.48 4.03
N LEU A 91 -3.70 -2.60 3.37
CA LEU A 91 -3.15 -2.62 2.02
C LEU A 91 -4.08 -1.93 1.01
N ARG A 92 -5.36 -2.31 0.98
CA ARG A 92 -6.36 -1.70 0.11
C ARG A 92 -6.38 -0.18 0.28
N CYS A 93 -6.50 0.30 1.50
CA CYS A 93 -6.63 1.73 1.78
C CYS A 93 -5.40 2.53 1.37
N TRP A 94 -4.20 1.98 1.56
CA TRP A 94 -2.96 2.63 1.12
C TRP A 94 -2.80 2.62 -0.39
N LEU A 95 -3.11 1.50 -1.04
CA LEU A 95 -3.06 1.37 -2.50
C LEU A 95 -4.08 2.28 -3.18
N GLU A 96 -5.30 2.40 -2.64
CA GLU A 96 -6.33 3.31 -3.15
C GLU A 96 -5.82 4.75 -3.20
N ARG A 97 -5.14 5.20 -2.14
CA ARG A 97 -4.53 6.54 -2.11
C ARG A 97 -3.38 6.68 -3.10
N ILE A 98 -2.59 5.63 -3.29
CA ILE A 98 -1.47 5.60 -4.25
C ILE A 98 -2.00 5.72 -5.68
N PHE A 99 -3.09 5.02 -5.99
CA PHE A 99 -3.74 5.03 -7.29
C PHE A 99 -4.52 6.31 -7.56
N ASN A 100 -5.17 6.89 -6.54
CA ASN A 100 -5.87 8.17 -6.63
C ASN A 100 -4.95 9.40 -6.60
N CYS A 101 -3.67 9.24 -6.92
CA CYS A 101 -2.70 10.34 -7.04
C CYS A 101 -2.66 11.27 -5.80
N ALA A 102 -2.93 10.76 -4.60
CA ALA A 102 -2.70 11.51 -3.36
C ALA A 102 -1.20 11.82 -3.12
N PHE A 103 -0.33 11.33 -4.01
CA PHE A 103 1.11 11.39 -3.94
C PHE A 103 1.71 11.80 -5.30
N GLU A 104 2.67 12.74 -5.28
CA GLU A 104 3.56 13.00 -6.41
C GLU A 104 4.54 11.83 -6.45
N ARG A 105 4.41 10.97 -7.45
CA ARG A 105 5.03 9.65 -7.41
C ARG A 105 6.53 9.75 -7.68
N ASP A 106 7.35 9.51 -6.67
CA ASP A 106 8.81 9.32 -6.81
C ASP A 106 9.17 7.87 -6.42
N TYR A 107 9.66 7.10 -7.40
CA TYR A 107 10.25 5.76 -7.30
C TYR A 107 9.42 4.64 -6.62
N ILE A 108 8.56 3.98 -7.41
CA ILE A 108 8.10 2.62 -7.12
C ILE A 108 9.04 1.67 -7.89
N GLY A 109 10.09 1.16 -7.24
CA GLY A 109 11.06 0.28 -7.88
C GLY A 109 10.57 -1.16 -8.11
N TYR A 110 9.27 -1.43 -7.93
CA TYR A 110 8.70 -2.77 -7.83
C TYR A 110 7.33 -2.83 -8.53
N SER A 111 7.03 -3.98 -9.12
CA SER A 111 5.73 -4.25 -9.72
C SER A 111 4.80 -4.91 -8.71
N PHE A 112 3.61 -4.33 -8.54
CA PHE A 112 2.52 -4.97 -7.80
C PHE A 112 2.09 -6.25 -8.50
N ASN A 113 1.70 -7.25 -7.73
CA ASN A 113 1.08 -8.46 -8.23
C ASN A 113 -0.35 -8.13 -8.70
N PRO A 114 -0.67 -8.22 -10.00
CA PRO A 114 -2.01 -7.90 -10.49
C PRO A 114 -3.08 -8.77 -9.85
N GLU A 115 -2.79 -10.04 -9.52
CA GLU A 115 -3.74 -10.92 -8.82
C GLU A 115 -4.14 -10.36 -7.46
N MET A 116 -3.18 -9.87 -6.67
CA MET A 116 -3.47 -9.24 -5.38
C MET A 116 -4.24 -7.93 -5.54
N ILE A 117 -3.91 -7.12 -6.56
CA ILE A 117 -4.64 -5.87 -6.84
C ILE A 117 -6.09 -6.17 -7.19
N ASP A 118 -6.34 -7.15 -8.05
CA ASP A 118 -7.69 -7.55 -8.43
C ASP A 118 -8.48 -8.04 -7.21
N ILE A 119 -7.86 -8.83 -6.33
CA ILE A 119 -8.49 -9.30 -5.08
C ILE A 119 -8.88 -8.12 -4.16
N LEU A 120 -7.99 -7.15 -3.97
CA LEU A 120 -8.21 -6.02 -3.06
C LEU A 120 -9.30 -5.05 -3.55
N PHE A 121 -9.50 -4.96 -4.86
CA PHE A 121 -10.38 -3.99 -5.51
C PHE A 121 -11.50 -4.63 -6.35
N ASP A 122 -11.79 -5.92 -6.14
CA ASP A 122 -12.80 -6.68 -6.89
C ASP A 122 -14.22 -6.06 -6.81
N ASP A 123 -14.53 -5.35 -5.73
CA ASP A 123 -15.80 -4.63 -5.54
C ASP A 123 -15.82 -3.26 -6.22
N ASP A 124 -14.67 -2.72 -6.61
CA ASP A 124 -14.52 -1.35 -7.04
C ASP A 124 -14.28 -1.23 -8.55
N LYS A 125 -15.38 -1.09 -9.30
CA LYS A 125 -15.34 -0.86 -10.76
C LYS A 125 -14.82 0.54 -11.13
N THR A 126 -14.56 1.41 -10.16
CA THR A 126 -14.29 2.84 -10.41
C THR A 126 -12.81 3.21 -10.37
N ILE A 127 -11.95 2.35 -9.82
CA ILE A 127 -10.51 2.57 -9.89
C ILE A 127 -10.07 2.19 -11.32
N PRO A 128 -9.62 3.15 -12.14
CA PRO A 128 -9.14 2.81 -13.47
C PRO A 128 -7.91 1.93 -13.30
N HIS A 129 -7.91 0.72 -13.86
CA HIS A 129 -6.70 -0.08 -14.06
C HIS A 129 -5.78 0.61 -15.07
N GLN A 130 -5.32 1.83 -14.78
CA GLN A 130 -4.33 2.55 -15.57
C GLN A 130 -2.94 2.09 -15.14
N PHE A 131 -2.68 0.80 -15.31
CA PHE A 131 -1.31 0.36 -15.49
C PHE A 131 -0.95 0.69 -16.93
N LEU A 132 -0.17 1.77 -17.11
CA LEU A 132 0.47 2.03 -18.39
C LEU A 132 1.44 0.88 -18.64
N THR A 133 1.07 -0.02 -19.54
CA THR A 133 2.00 -0.92 -20.21
C THR A 133 2.92 -0.06 -21.07
N GLN A 134 4.18 0.05 -20.66
CA GLN A 134 5.27 0.46 -21.57
C GLN A 134 5.81 -0.77 -22.29
#